data_AF-A0A960SJZ7-F1
#
_entry.id   AF-A0A960SJZ7-F1
#
_cell.length_a   1.000
_cell.length_b   1.000
_cell.length_c   1.000
_cell.angle_alpha   90.00
_cell.angle_beta   90.00
_cell.angle_gamma   90.00
#
_symmetry.space_group_name_H-M   'P 1'
#
loop_
_entity.id
_entity.type
_entity.pdbx_description
1 polymer ?
#
loop_
_entity_poly.entity_id
_entity_poly.type
_entity_poly.pdbx_seq_one_letter_code
_entity_poly.pdbx_strand_id
1 'polypeptide(L)'
;DGVDGLFIGPSDLSIALGRFGDLMHDDVQNAIQRIYDAGKAANTAVGILAPVEAHARKYLEMGMTFVAVGADIGLFKNSTLELRKKFKPE
;
A
#
# COMPACT_ATOMS: atom_id res chain seq x y z
N ASP A 1 14.49 -16.09 13.49
CA ASP A 1 15.54 -16.16 12.46
C ASP A 1 14.97 -16.61 11.13
N GLY A 2 15.39 -15.97 10.03
CA GLY A 2 15.00 -16.32 8.66
C GLY A 2 13.84 -15.51 8.03
N VAL A 3 13.31 -14.49 8.73
CA VAL A 3 12.34 -13.54 8.16
C VAL A 3 13.05 -12.23 7.87
N ASP A 4 13.22 -11.89 6.59
CA ASP A 4 13.94 -10.67 6.18
C ASP A 4 13.05 -9.42 6.16
N GLY A 5 11.73 -9.61 6.08
CA GLY A 5 10.79 -8.51 5.97
C GLY A 5 9.35 -8.87 6.30
N LEU A 6 8.61 -7.88 6.79
CA LEU A 6 7.15 -7.92 6.93
C LEU A 6 6.52 -7.12 5.80
N PHE A 7 5.78 -7.79 4.91
CA PHE A 7 5.03 -7.10 3.85
C PHE A 7 3.55 -7.04 4.21
N ILE A 8 2.99 -5.83 4.16
CA ILE A 8 1.58 -5.58 4.47
C ILE A 8 0.77 -5.58 3.17
N GLY A 9 -0.24 -6.45 3.10
CA GLY A 9 -1.29 -6.41 2.09
C GLY A 9 -2.48 -5.59 2.60
N PRO A 10 -2.61 -4.29 2.25
CA PRO A 10 -3.63 -3.45 2.87
C PRO A 10 -5.05 -3.84 2.47
N SER A 11 -5.25 -4.36 1.26
CA SER A 11 -6.54 -4.87 0.80
C SER A 11 -7.02 -5.99 1.72
N ASP A 12 -6.28 -7.09 1.84
CA ASP A 12 -6.66 -8.23 2.68
C ASP A 12 -6.75 -7.85 4.16
N LEU A 13 -5.83 -7.00 4.64
CA LEU A 13 -5.88 -6.47 6.02
C LEU A 13 -7.19 -5.72 6.29
N SER A 14 -7.64 -4.87 5.35
CA SER A 14 -8.91 -4.15 5.48
C SER A 14 -10.10 -5.10 5.57
N ILE A 15 -10.09 -6.18 4.80
CA ILE A 15 -11.14 -7.22 4.83
C ILE A 15 -11.15 -7.92 6.18
N ALA A 16 -9.97 -8.33 6.66
CA ALA A 16 -9.82 -9.01 7.95
C ALA A 16 -10.29 -8.16 9.14
N LEU A 17 -10.24 -6.83 9.01
CA LEU A 17 -10.70 -5.87 10.02
C LEU A 17 -12.15 -5.41 9.83
N GLY A 18 -12.89 -5.98 8.86
CA GLY A 18 -14.27 -5.58 8.58
C GLY A 18 -14.41 -4.20 7.92
N ARG A 19 -13.33 -3.69 7.32
CA ARG A 19 -13.24 -2.38 6.65
C ARG A 19 -13.02 -2.53 5.15
N PHE A 20 -13.78 -3.43 4.51
CA PHE A 20 -13.62 -3.75 3.08
C PHE A 20 -13.57 -2.49 2.21
N GLY A 21 -12.44 -2.28 1.52
CA GLY A 21 -12.24 -1.17 0.58
C GLY A 21 -11.88 0.17 1.22
N ASP A 22 -12.02 0.33 2.54
CA ASP A 22 -11.62 1.55 3.26
C ASP A 22 -10.24 1.38 3.89
N LEU A 23 -9.20 1.54 3.05
CA LEU A 23 -7.81 1.38 3.46
C LEU A 23 -7.33 2.45 4.43
N MET A 24 -8.01 3.61 4.48
CA MET A 24 -7.62 4.75 5.30
C MET A 24 -8.37 4.83 6.62
N HIS A 25 -9.31 3.91 6.87
CA HIS A 25 -9.99 3.76 8.15
C HIS A 25 -8.98 3.62 9.30
N ASP A 26 -9.27 4.25 10.44
CA ASP A 26 -8.38 4.27 11.61
C ASP A 26 -7.97 2.86 12.06
N ASP A 27 -8.91 1.91 12.14
CA ASP A 27 -8.60 0.51 12.45
C ASP A 27 -7.50 -0.09 11.54
N VAL A 28 -7.56 0.19 10.23
CA VAL A 28 -6.58 -0.31 9.24
C VAL A 28 -5.25 0.40 9.43
N GLN A 29 -5.27 1.72 9.59
CA GLN A 29 -4.05 2.52 9.78
C GLN A 29 -3.34 2.20 11.11
N ASN A 30 -4.10 1.97 12.18
CA ASN A 30 -3.59 1.53 13.48
C ASN A 30 -2.99 0.14 13.41
N ALA A 31 -3.59 -0.78 12.65
CA ALA A 31 -3.02 -2.11 12.41
C ALA A 31 -1.71 -2.02 11.60
N ILE A 32 -1.65 -1.17 10.57
CA ILE A 32 -0.43 -0.90 9.80
C ILE A 32 0.68 -0.35 10.70
N GLN A 33 0.35 0.63 11.57
CA GLN A 33 1.29 1.18 12.55
C GLN A 33 1.82 0.11 13.50
N ARG A 34 0.93 -0.73 14.03
CA ARG A 34 1.32 -1.82 14.92
C ARG A 34 2.28 -2.82 14.25
N ILE A 35 2.03 -3.17 12.98
CA ILE A 35 2.92 -4.07 12.22
C ILE A 35 4.28 -3.41 11.99
N TYR A 36 4.31 -2.13 11.65
CA TYR A 36 5.55 -1.37 11.51
C TYR A 36 6.35 -1.33 12.81
N ASP A 37 5.72 -1.00 13.94
CA ASP A 37 6.37 -0.93 15.24
C ASP A 37 6.97 -2.28 15.65
N ALA A 38 6.25 -3.38 15.37
CA ALA A 38 6.74 -4.73 15.62
C ALA A 38 7.97 -5.08 14.74
N GLY A 39 7.91 -4.77 13.44
CA GLY A 39 9.05 -4.99 12.54
C GLY A 39 10.28 -4.17 12.95
N LYS A 40 10.08 -2.89 13.29
CA LYS A 40 11.12 -2.01 13.79
C LYS A 40 11.75 -2.53 15.09
N ALA A 41 10.94 -2.96 16.06
CA ALA A 41 11.44 -3.53 17.32
C ALA A 41 12.24 -4.83 17.10
N ALA A 42 11.88 -5.61 16.07
CA ALA A 42 12.58 -6.83 15.67
C ALA A 42 13.74 -6.58 14.68
N ASN A 43 14.09 -5.33 14.38
CA ASN A 43 15.07 -4.97 13.34
C ASN A 43 14.83 -5.67 11.99
N THR A 44 13.56 -5.85 11.65
CA THR A 44 13.09 -6.51 10.42
C THR A 44 12.51 -5.43 9.50
N ALA A 45 12.87 -5.46 8.21
CA ALA A 45 12.37 -4.46 7.27
C ALA A 45 10.84 -4.54 7.17
N VAL A 46 10.17 -3.42 6.88
CA VAL A 46 8.71 -3.37 6.67
C VAL A 46 8.37 -2.72 5.33
N GLY A 47 7.39 -3.28 4.63
CA GLY A 47 6.94 -2.85 3.32
C GLY A 47 5.43 -2.99 3.13
N ILE A 48 4.90 -2.35 2.10
CA ILE A 48 3.45 -2.29 1.82
C ILE A 48 3.19 -2.03 0.32
N LEU A 49 2.04 -2.49 -0.18
CA LEU A 49 1.52 -2.09 -1.50
C LEU A 49 0.70 -0.79 -1.39
N ALA A 50 1.14 0.28 -2.04
CA ALA A 50 0.50 1.59 -2.01
C ALA A 50 0.46 2.22 -3.41
N PRO A 51 -0.52 1.88 -4.27
CA PRO A 51 -0.62 2.41 -5.64
C PRO A 51 -1.08 3.87 -5.71
N VAL A 52 -1.50 4.46 -4.59
CA VAL A 52 -1.86 5.88 -4.47
C VAL A 52 -0.63 6.63 -3.94
N GLU A 53 -0.15 7.62 -4.69
CA GLU A 53 1.09 8.35 -4.38
C GLU A 53 1.11 8.91 -2.95
N ALA A 54 0.02 9.55 -2.51
CA ALA A 54 -0.08 10.12 -1.16
C ALA A 54 0.11 9.06 -0.07
N HIS A 55 -0.41 7.84 -0.28
CA HIS A 55 -0.26 6.74 0.67
C HIS A 55 1.17 6.20 0.63
N ALA A 56 1.77 6.03 -0.55
CA ALA A 56 3.15 5.61 -0.68
C ALA A 56 4.11 6.57 0.04
N ARG A 57 3.94 7.88 -0.14
CA ARG A 57 4.72 8.92 0.57
C ARG A 57 4.56 8.80 2.08
N LYS A 58 3.32 8.70 2.57
CA LYS A 58 3.03 8.50 4.00
C LYS A 58 3.81 7.30 4.58
N TYR A 59 3.81 6.16 3.89
CA TYR A 59 4.48 4.95 4.39
C TYR A 59 6.01 5.02 4.27
N LEU A 60 6.53 5.70 3.26
CA LEU A 60 7.96 6.00 3.16
C LEU A 60 8.42 6.94 4.29
N GLU A 61 7.66 8.00 4.57
CA GLU A 61 7.91 8.95 5.67
C GLU A 61 7.85 8.29 7.05
N MET A 62 6.95 7.32 7.21
CA MET A 62 6.86 6.46 8.39
C MET A 62 8.11 5.57 8.57
N GLY A 63 8.91 5.37 7.51
CA GLY A 63 10.17 4.62 7.54
C GLY A 63 10.08 3.20 6.98
N MET A 64 9.03 2.84 6.24
CA MET A 64 8.99 1.59 5.49
C MET A 64 10.00 1.63 4.34
N THR A 65 10.73 0.53 4.12
CA THR A 65 11.91 0.51 3.23
C THR A 65 11.67 -0.20 1.90
N PHE A 66 10.60 -0.99 1.76
CA PHE A 66 10.22 -1.65 0.50
C PHE A 66 8.73 -1.44 0.20
N VAL A 67 8.40 -0.25 -0.30
CA VAL A 67 7.05 0.15 -0.67
C VAL A 67 6.81 -0.14 -2.15
N ALA A 68 5.86 -1.01 -2.47
CA ALA A 68 5.40 -1.22 -3.83
C ALA A 68 4.45 -0.08 -4.23
N VAL A 69 4.95 0.88 -5.01
CA VAL A 69 4.23 2.12 -5.36
C VAL A 69 3.21 1.97 -6.49
N GLY A 70 3.02 0.75 -7.00
CA GLY A 70 2.12 0.47 -8.11
C GLY A 70 2.21 -0.98 -8.58
N ALA A 71 1.39 -1.31 -9.57
CA ALA A 71 1.42 -2.57 -10.30
C ALA A 71 1.32 -2.28 -11.80
N ASP A 72 2.00 -3.09 -12.61
CA ASP A 72 2.01 -3.00 -14.08
C ASP A 72 0.60 -2.96 -14.68
N ILE A 73 -0.31 -3.82 -14.22
CA ILE A 73 -1.71 -3.86 -14.68
C ILE A 73 -2.47 -2.57 -14.35
N GLY A 74 -2.20 -1.97 -13.19
CA GLY A 74 -2.79 -0.69 -12.79
C GLY A 74 -2.27 0.46 -13.65
N LEU A 75 -0.96 0.49 -13.88
CA LEU A 75 -0.30 1.47 -14.74
C LEU A 75 -0.80 1.36 -16.18
N PHE A 76 -0.88 0.14 -16.73
CA PHE A 76 -1.36 -0.12 -18.08
C PHE A 76 -2.81 0.31 -18.26
N LYS A 77 -3.71 -0.11 -17.34
CA LYS A 77 -5.12 0.31 -17.34
C LYS A 77 -5.25 1.82 -17.30
N ASN A 78 -4.58 2.48 -16.36
CA ASN A 78 -4.72 3.93 -16.19
C ASN A 78 -4.17 4.68 -17.40
N SER A 79 -2.98 4.32 -17.87
CA SER A 79 -2.33 5.01 -19.00
C SER A 79 -3.12 4.86 -20.30
N THR A 80 -3.67 3.67 -20.58
CA THR A 80 -4.50 3.45 -21.76
C THR A 80 -5.85 4.17 -21.67
N LEU A 81 -6.48 4.23 -20.50
CA LEU A 81 -7.70 5.01 -20.28
C LEU A 81 -7.46 6.51 -20.45
N GLU A 82 -6.36 7.04 -19.89
CA GLU A 82 -5.98 8.44 -20.04
C GLU A 82 -5.64 8.79 -21.49
N LEU A 83 -4.94 7.92 -22.21
CA LEU A 83 -4.69 8.11 -23.64
C LEU A 83 -6.01 8.17 -24.42
N ARG A 84 -6.92 7.22 -24.20
CA ARG A 84 -8.22 7.18 -24.87
C ARG A 84 -9.03 8.46 -24.62
N LYS A 85 -9.06 8.97 -23.37
CA LYS A 85 -9.80 10.19 -23.01
C LYS A 85 -9.37 11.41 -23.83
N LYS A 86 -8.10 11.50 -24.24
CA LYS A 86 -7.57 12.62 -25.04
C LYS A 86 -8.11 12.66 -26.47
N PHE A 87 -8.61 11.53 -27.00
CA PHE A 87 -8.94 11.39 -28.42
C PHE A 87 -10.36 10.86 -28.67
N LYS A 88 -11.09 10.42 -27.64
CA LYS A 88 -12.47 9.97 -27.79
C LYS A 88 -13.41 11.19 -27.75
N PRO A 89 -14.14 11.51 -28.83
CA PRO A 89 -15.20 12.51 -28.78
C PRO A 89 -16.34 12.01 -27.87
N GLU A 90 -17.09 12.95 -27.28
CA GLU A 90 -18.26 12.65 -26.44
C GLU A 90 -19.25 11.68 -27.12
#